data_AF-A0A5J4QH87-F1
#
_entry.id   AF-A0A5J4QH87-F1
#
_cell.length_a   1.000
_cell.length_b   1.000
_cell.length_c   1.000
_cell.angle_alpha   90.00
_cell.angle_beta   90.00
_cell.angle_gamma   90.00
#
_symmetry.space_group_name_H-M   'P 1'
#
loop_
_entity.id
_entity.type
_entity.pdbx_description
1 polymer ?
#
loop_
_entity_poly.entity_id
_entity_poly.type
_entity_poly.pdbx_seq_one_letter_code
_entity_poly.pdbx_strand_id
1 'polypeptide(L)'
;LFYDQIPQTLFTVSNGYVGTDANAEAGGIAYVLSRREGSKLLVSTQTVTLTPGNTVYRQYSCEEKKREALESYGIVTRILFADPEKPDTKQDPEDEYFAVSSVTLNGTPIAAGGGEPNVHSGDVLEIQGSKLTEVELKVNANIGGPTASATTSSLSALGSVTVGSDTSIVISIAVTASINYLLRADNSAIVYDFR
;
A
#
# COMPACT_ATOMS: atom_id res chain seq x y z
N LEU A 1 -18.47 12.21 17.94
CA LEU A 1 -19.78 11.75 17.44
C LEU A 1 -19.69 10.54 16.52
N PHE A 2 -19.00 10.60 15.38
CA PHE A 2 -18.76 9.39 14.55
C PHE A 2 -18.00 8.31 15.33
N TYR A 3 -16.86 8.67 15.92
CA TYR A 3 -16.04 7.76 16.72
C TYR A 3 -16.63 7.39 18.09
N ASP A 4 -17.71 8.05 18.50
CA ASP A 4 -18.42 7.72 19.74
C ASP A 4 -19.35 6.51 19.52
N GLN A 5 -19.69 6.23 18.25
CA GLN A 5 -20.58 5.15 17.84
C GLN A 5 -19.83 4.07 17.05
N ILE A 6 -18.70 4.42 16.43
CA ILE A 6 -17.94 3.52 15.55
C ILE A 6 -16.49 3.44 16.04
N PRO A 7 -15.97 2.24 16.37
CA PRO A 7 -14.58 2.07 16.78
C PRO A 7 -13.61 2.57 15.71
N GLN A 8 -12.68 3.43 16.13
CA GLN A 8 -11.65 3.99 15.26
C GLN A 8 -10.69 2.91 14.70
N THR A 9 -10.62 1.75 15.37
CA THR A 9 -9.89 0.57 14.92
C THR A 9 -10.54 -0.14 13.73
N LEU A 10 -11.81 0.17 13.42
CA LEU A 10 -12.54 -0.43 12.30
C LEU A 10 -12.72 0.56 11.15
N PHE A 11 -12.92 1.84 11.45
CA PHE A 11 -13.18 2.86 10.42
C PHE A 11 -12.36 4.12 10.66
N THR A 12 -11.87 4.72 9.57
CA THR A 12 -11.06 5.95 9.60
C THR A 12 -11.68 7.00 8.68
N VAL A 13 -11.74 8.25 9.15
CA VAL A 13 -12.18 9.38 8.33
C VAL A 13 -10.95 10.09 7.79
N SER A 14 -10.82 10.17 6.47
CA SER A 14 -9.72 10.86 5.79
C SER A 14 -10.26 11.73 4.66
N ASN A 15 -9.86 13.00 4.61
CA ASN A 15 -10.30 13.97 3.59
C ASN A 15 -11.82 14.07 3.36
N GLY A 16 -12.63 13.83 4.41
CA GLY A 16 -14.09 13.85 4.33
C GLY A 16 -14.74 12.53 3.89
N TYR A 17 -13.95 11.46 3.73
CA TYR A 17 -14.41 10.12 3.35
C TYR A 17 -14.25 9.14 4.50
N VAL A 18 -15.12 8.13 4.54
CA VAL A 18 -15.08 7.03 5.53
C VAL A 18 -14.44 5.80 4.88
N GLY A 19 -13.27 5.40 5.37
CA GLY A 19 -12.55 4.18 4.98
C GLY A 19 -12.58 3.12 6.07
N THR A 20 -12.15 1.90 5.73
CA THR A 20 -12.01 0.76 6.65
C THR A 20 -10.59 0.19 6.53
N ASP A 21 -10.06 -0.36 7.63
CA ASP A 21 -8.78 -1.07 7.60
C ASP A 21 -8.91 -2.36 6.78
N ALA A 22 -7.85 -2.73 6.07
CA ALA A 22 -7.72 -4.02 5.39
C ALA A 22 -7.68 -5.21 6.35
N ASN A 23 -7.27 -4.99 7.60
CA ASN A 23 -7.18 -5.98 8.67
C ASN A 23 -8.47 -6.09 9.51
N ALA A 24 -9.48 -5.26 9.25
CA ALA A 24 -10.79 -5.44 9.86
C ALA A 24 -11.38 -6.79 9.36
N GLU A 25 -11.87 -7.63 10.29
CA GLU A 25 -12.52 -8.91 9.95
C GLU A 25 -13.50 -8.76 8.79
N ALA A 26 -13.56 -9.77 7.91
CA ALA A 26 -14.36 -9.72 6.68
C ALA A 26 -15.79 -9.24 6.93
N GLY A 27 -16.14 -8.08 6.36
CA GLY A 27 -17.41 -7.43 6.66
C GLY A 27 -17.67 -6.20 5.80
N GLY A 28 -18.61 -5.37 6.26
CA GLY A 28 -18.89 -4.09 5.67
C GLY A 28 -19.89 -3.28 6.50
N ILE A 29 -19.86 -1.96 6.34
CA ILE A 29 -20.85 -1.06 6.95
C ILE A 29 -21.65 -0.38 5.86
N ALA A 30 -22.97 -0.44 6.00
CA ALA A 30 -23.88 0.44 5.29
C ALA A 30 -24.18 1.66 6.16
N TYR A 31 -23.98 2.85 5.62
CA TYR A 31 -24.31 4.09 6.33
C TYR A 31 -25.05 5.08 5.44
N VAL A 32 -25.79 5.96 6.11
CA VAL A 32 -26.49 7.10 5.51
C VAL A 32 -26.16 8.32 6.34
N LEU A 33 -25.58 9.33 5.69
CA LEU A 33 -25.34 10.61 6.32
C LEU A 33 -26.60 11.46 6.14
N SER A 34 -27.10 12.02 7.24
CA SER A 34 -28.19 12.99 7.15
C SER A 34 -27.84 14.25 7.94
N ARG A 35 -28.25 15.39 7.39
CA ARG A 35 -28.14 16.68 8.08
C ARG A 35 -29.40 17.49 7.86
N ARG A 36 -29.75 18.30 8.85
CA ARG A 36 -30.88 19.24 8.74
C ARG A 36 -30.34 20.57 8.24
N GLU A 37 -30.92 21.09 7.16
CA GLU A 37 -30.59 22.40 6.60
C GLU A 37 -31.89 23.22 6.53
N GLY A 38 -32.07 24.13 7.50
CA GLY A 38 -33.34 24.81 7.71
C GLY A 38 -34.48 23.84 8.04
N SER A 39 -35.56 23.88 7.25
CA SER A 39 -36.71 22.97 7.38
C SER A 39 -36.54 21.65 6.61
N LYS A 40 -35.45 21.47 5.87
CA LYS A 40 -35.22 20.30 5.02
C LYS A 40 -34.27 19.30 5.67
N LEU A 41 -34.55 18.01 5.48
CA LEU A 41 -33.63 16.92 5.80
C LEU A 41 -32.88 16.55 4.52
N LEU A 42 -31.58 16.77 4.51
CA LEU A 42 -30.69 16.33 3.44
C LEU A 42 -30.13 14.97 3.81
N VAL A 43 -30.24 14.02 2.90
CA VAL A 43 -29.84 12.62 3.11
C VAL A 43 -28.88 12.23 1.99
N SER A 44 -27.74 11.64 2.33
CA SER A 44 -26.80 11.12 1.35
C SER A 44 -27.38 9.90 0.63
N THR A 45 -26.78 9.54 -0.50
CA THR A 45 -26.93 8.20 -1.04
C THR A 45 -26.48 7.16 0.00
N GLN A 46 -27.12 5.99 0.01
CA GLN A 46 -26.71 4.87 0.85
C GLN A 46 -25.34 4.40 0.38
N THR A 47 -24.36 4.36 1.28
CA THR A 47 -23.01 3.90 0.96
C THR A 47 -22.72 2.62 1.72
N VAL A 48 -22.15 1.64 1.03
CA VAL A 48 -21.65 0.42 1.64
C VAL A 48 -20.13 0.41 1.48
N THR A 49 -19.42 0.40 2.61
CA THR A 49 -17.97 0.24 2.64
C THR A 49 -17.68 -1.22 2.97
N LEU A 50 -17.09 -1.95 2.02
CA LEU A 50 -16.70 -3.35 2.18
C LEU A 50 -15.20 -3.45 2.48
N THR A 51 -14.81 -4.39 3.33
CA THR A 51 -13.39 -4.71 3.56
C THR A 51 -12.77 -5.37 2.32
N PRO A 52 -11.50 -5.12 1.96
CA PRO A 52 -10.83 -5.74 0.81
C PRO A 52 -10.85 -7.29 0.81
N GLY A 53 -10.84 -7.91 2.00
CA GLY A 53 -10.96 -9.35 2.16
C GLY A 53 -12.38 -9.92 1.91
N ASN A 54 -13.37 -9.08 1.65
CA ASN A 54 -14.74 -9.50 1.36
C ASN A 54 -14.84 -10.01 -0.09
N THR A 55 -15.36 -11.21 -0.28
CA THR A 55 -15.53 -11.81 -1.62
C THR A 55 -16.42 -10.97 -2.53
N VAL A 56 -17.38 -10.25 -1.95
CA VAL A 56 -18.28 -9.33 -2.65
C VAL A 56 -17.56 -8.05 -3.07
N TYR A 57 -16.51 -7.62 -2.35
CA TYR A 57 -15.75 -6.41 -2.71
C TYR A 57 -15.22 -6.51 -4.14
N ARG A 58 -14.51 -7.59 -4.48
CA ARG A 58 -13.96 -7.80 -5.84
C ARG A 58 -15.03 -7.86 -6.92
N GLN A 59 -16.21 -8.39 -6.61
CA GLN A 59 -17.31 -8.50 -7.56
C GLN A 59 -17.93 -7.13 -7.91
N TYR A 60 -17.93 -6.18 -6.97
CA TYR A 60 -18.57 -4.88 -7.12
C TYR A 60 -17.58 -3.71 -7.26
N SER A 61 -16.28 -3.93 -7.03
CA SER A 61 -15.20 -2.97 -7.25
C SER A 61 -14.56 -3.08 -8.64
N CYS A 62 -15.02 -3.99 -9.50
CA CYS A 62 -14.55 -4.08 -10.88
C CYS A 62 -15.05 -2.89 -11.73
N GLU A 63 -14.28 -2.53 -12.75
CA GLU A 63 -14.58 -1.37 -13.61
C GLU A 63 -15.95 -1.47 -14.31
N GLU A 64 -16.37 -2.69 -14.65
CA GLU A 64 -17.68 -2.92 -15.27
C GLU A 64 -18.84 -2.55 -14.33
N LYS A 65 -18.77 -2.95 -13.05
CA LYS A 65 -19.79 -2.59 -12.06
C LYS A 65 -19.72 -1.14 -11.63
N LYS A 66 -18.54 -0.54 -11.57
CA LYS A 66 -18.39 0.92 -11.39
C LYS A 66 -19.11 1.67 -12.51
N ARG A 67 -18.94 1.23 -13.77
CA ARG A 67 -19.60 1.84 -14.93
C ARG A 67 -21.12 1.67 -14.92
N GLU A 68 -21.65 0.49 -14.61
CA GLU A 68 -23.10 0.28 -14.46
C GLU A 68 -23.69 1.19 -13.37
N ALA A 69 -22.99 1.34 -12.24
CA ALA A 69 -23.42 2.23 -11.17
C ALA A 69 -23.45 3.69 -11.63
N LEU A 70 -22.43 4.15 -12.37
CA LEU A 70 -22.39 5.50 -12.96
C LEU A 70 -23.58 5.78 -13.88
N GLU A 71 -23.86 4.85 -14.80
CA GLU A 71 -24.96 4.96 -15.74
C GLU A 71 -26.31 5.04 -15.00
N SER A 72 -26.46 4.32 -13.89
CA SER A 72 -27.67 4.35 -13.06
C SER A 72 -27.95 5.71 -12.39
N TYR A 73 -26.91 6.51 -12.15
CA TYR A 73 -27.05 7.88 -11.60
C TYR A 73 -27.20 8.95 -12.69
N GLY A 74 -27.21 8.58 -13.98
CA GLY A 74 -27.38 9.51 -15.10
C GLY A 74 -26.16 10.41 -15.35
N ILE A 75 -24.98 10.04 -14.85
CA ILE A 75 -23.76 10.86 -14.93
C ILE A 75 -22.88 10.34 -16.08
N VAL A 76 -22.96 11.00 -17.25
CA VAL A 76 -22.28 10.56 -18.48
C VAL A 76 -20.88 11.18 -18.64
N THR A 77 -20.54 12.22 -17.88
CA THR A 77 -19.27 12.93 -18.05
C THR A 77 -18.69 13.41 -16.73
N ARG A 78 -17.57 12.77 -16.35
CA ARG A 78 -16.71 13.02 -15.18
C ARG A 78 -17.33 12.74 -13.81
N ILE A 79 -16.82 11.68 -13.17
CA ILE A 79 -16.87 11.52 -11.71
C ILE A 79 -15.45 11.38 -11.14
N LEU A 80 -15.18 12.14 -10.08
CA LEU A 80 -14.12 11.94 -9.11
C LEU A 80 -14.60 10.87 -8.13
N PHE A 81 -14.05 9.65 -8.23
CA PHE A 81 -14.28 8.63 -7.20
C PHE A 81 -13.30 8.84 -6.05
N ALA A 82 -13.77 8.66 -4.81
CA ALA A 82 -12.89 8.42 -3.68
C ALA A 82 -12.63 6.92 -3.61
N ASP A 83 -11.52 6.51 -4.21
CA ASP A 83 -10.99 5.17 -4.13
C ASP A 83 -10.23 5.04 -2.80
N PRO A 84 -10.63 4.13 -1.88
CA PRO A 84 -9.93 3.95 -0.61
C PRO A 84 -8.50 3.39 -0.78
N GLU A 85 -8.08 2.98 -1.99
CA GLU A 85 -6.68 2.72 -2.33
C GLU A 85 -5.89 4.01 -2.69
N LYS A 86 -6.51 5.20 -2.63
CA LYS A 86 -5.86 6.48 -3.01
C LYS A 86 -6.24 7.69 -2.14
N PRO A 87 -5.25 8.35 -1.52
CA PRO A 87 -5.30 9.79 -1.32
C PRO A 87 -4.81 10.55 -2.58
N ASP A 88 -3.90 9.95 -3.37
CA ASP A 88 -3.24 10.50 -4.55
C ASP A 88 -2.32 9.41 -5.17
N THR A 89 -2.83 8.33 -5.78
CA THR A 89 -1.92 7.39 -6.48
C THR A 89 -2.19 7.34 -7.98
N LYS A 90 -1.14 7.54 -8.78
CA LYS A 90 -1.09 6.97 -10.13
C LYS A 90 -0.96 5.47 -9.87
N GLN A 91 -2.03 4.72 -10.09
CA GLN A 91 -1.89 3.27 -10.18
C GLN A 91 -1.49 3.10 -11.63
N ASP A 92 -0.18 2.97 -11.83
CA ASP A 92 0.33 2.62 -13.13
C ASP A 92 -0.23 1.21 -13.41
N PRO A 93 -0.83 0.91 -14.57
CA PRO A 93 -1.15 -0.48 -14.93
C PRO A 93 0.04 -1.44 -14.80
N GLU A 94 1.28 -0.93 -14.69
CA GLU A 94 2.47 -1.71 -14.34
C GLU A 94 2.52 -2.23 -12.87
N ASP A 95 1.79 -1.61 -11.93
CA ASP A 95 1.67 -2.07 -10.53
C ASP A 95 0.95 -3.42 -10.41
N GLU A 96 0.15 -3.84 -11.40
CA GLU A 96 -0.47 -5.17 -11.45
C GLU A 96 0.57 -6.28 -11.68
N TYR A 97 1.77 -5.94 -12.15
CA TYR A 97 2.81 -6.90 -12.53
C TYR A 97 4.14 -6.71 -11.79
N PHE A 98 4.36 -5.56 -11.14
CA PHE A 98 5.53 -5.32 -10.29
C PHE A 98 5.23 -5.75 -8.85
N ALA A 99 5.98 -6.73 -8.34
CA ALA A 99 5.82 -7.18 -6.96
C ALA A 99 7.14 -7.67 -6.38
N VAL A 100 7.37 -7.40 -5.09
CA VAL A 100 8.40 -8.07 -4.30
C VAL A 100 7.72 -9.22 -3.56
N SER A 101 8.05 -10.45 -3.92
CA SER A 101 7.41 -11.65 -3.37
C SER A 101 8.17 -12.23 -2.17
N SER A 102 9.50 -12.07 -2.13
CA SER A 102 10.31 -12.51 -1.01
C SER A 102 11.62 -11.73 -0.90
N VAL A 103 12.12 -11.66 0.32
CA VAL A 103 13.46 -11.12 0.63
C VAL A 103 14.19 -12.14 1.49
N THR A 104 15.45 -12.43 1.17
CA THR A 104 16.30 -13.30 1.98
C THR A 104 17.59 -12.60 2.38
N LEU A 105 18.07 -12.87 3.59
CA LEU A 105 19.37 -12.43 4.09
C LEU A 105 20.23 -13.65 4.34
N ASN A 106 21.36 -13.74 3.64
CA ASN A 106 22.25 -14.91 3.66
C ASN A 106 21.49 -16.23 3.39
N GLY A 107 20.50 -16.17 2.48
CA GLY A 107 19.63 -17.30 2.13
C GLY A 107 18.52 -17.60 3.14
N THR A 108 18.43 -16.87 4.25
CA THR A 108 17.34 -17.02 5.23
C THR A 108 16.20 -16.05 4.89
N PRO A 109 14.96 -16.52 4.72
CA PRO A 109 13.82 -15.65 4.44
C PRO A 109 13.57 -14.64 5.56
N ILE A 110 13.32 -13.38 5.19
CA ILE A 110 12.83 -12.33 6.07
C ILE A 110 11.37 -12.07 5.69
N ALA A 111 10.46 -12.19 6.64
CA ALA A 111 9.04 -11.91 6.41
C ALA A 111 8.74 -10.41 6.51
N ALA A 112 7.76 -9.95 5.73
CA ALA A 112 7.16 -8.65 5.93
C ALA A 112 6.50 -8.58 7.32
N GLY A 113 6.66 -7.47 8.04
CA GLY A 113 6.24 -7.31 9.44
C GLY A 113 6.97 -8.19 10.45
N GLY A 114 8.10 -8.79 10.07
CA GLY A 114 8.91 -9.66 10.93
C GLY A 114 9.88 -8.92 11.86
N GLY A 115 9.93 -7.58 11.78
CA GLY A 115 10.94 -6.73 12.41
C GLY A 115 12.05 -6.34 11.45
N GLU A 116 12.60 -5.14 11.65
CA GLU A 116 13.63 -4.51 10.81
C GLU A 116 14.92 -5.37 10.77
N PRO A 117 15.30 -5.95 9.62
CA PRO A 117 16.52 -6.75 9.52
C PRO A 117 17.77 -5.87 9.65
N ASN A 118 18.69 -6.30 10.51
CA ASN A 118 20.02 -5.70 10.63
C ASN A 118 20.99 -6.40 9.67
N VAL A 119 21.51 -5.63 8.71
CA VAL A 119 22.51 -6.09 7.74
C VAL A 119 23.88 -5.53 8.09
N HIS A 120 24.92 -6.31 7.81
CA HIS A 120 26.32 -5.99 8.08
C HIS A 120 27.15 -6.19 6.81
N SER A 121 28.34 -5.58 6.80
CA SER A 121 29.27 -5.76 5.69
C SER A 121 29.63 -7.25 5.54
N GLY A 122 29.50 -7.76 4.32
CA GLY A 122 29.69 -9.17 3.98
C GLY A 122 28.39 -9.97 3.85
N ASP A 123 27.26 -9.43 4.32
CA ASP A 123 25.96 -10.06 4.13
C ASP A 123 25.51 -9.99 2.66
N VAL A 124 24.68 -10.94 2.26
CA VAL A 124 24.02 -10.98 0.95
C VAL A 124 22.52 -10.85 1.15
N LEU A 125 21.94 -9.78 0.59
CA LEU A 125 20.51 -9.56 0.57
C LEU A 125 19.99 -9.88 -0.84
N GLU A 126 19.07 -10.84 -0.94
CA GLU A 126 18.41 -11.18 -2.19
C GLU A 126 16.95 -10.76 -2.14
N ILE A 127 16.52 -10.04 -3.17
CA ILE A 127 15.14 -9.59 -3.37
C ILE A 127 14.60 -10.33 -4.60
N GLN A 128 13.53 -11.09 -4.41
CA GLN A 128 12.84 -11.79 -5.48
C GLN A 128 11.46 -11.20 -5.72
N GLY A 129 11.03 -11.25 -6.97
CA GLY A 129 9.82 -10.57 -7.38
C GLY A 129 9.50 -10.73 -8.86
N SER A 130 8.75 -9.79 -9.40
CA SER A 130 8.39 -9.71 -10.81
C SER A 130 8.67 -8.30 -11.32
N LYS A 131 9.26 -8.19 -12.52
CA LYS A 131 9.61 -6.93 -13.20
C LYS A 131 10.50 -5.99 -12.39
N LEU A 132 11.39 -6.54 -11.56
CA LEU A 132 12.32 -5.80 -10.70
C LEU A 132 13.27 -4.87 -11.46
N THR A 133 13.44 -5.06 -12.77
CA THR A 133 14.29 -4.21 -13.64
C THR A 133 13.54 -3.12 -14.38
N GLU A 134 12.21 -3.21 -14.48
CA GLU A 134 11.39 -2.18 -15.13
C GLU A 134 11.28 -0.94 -14.23
N VAL A 135 11.35 -1.14 -12.91
CA VAL A 135 11.25 -0.08 -11.92
C VAL A 135 12.43 -0.19 -10.95
N GLU A 136 13.27 0.86 -10.89
CA GLU A 136 14.32 0.90 -9.88
C GLU A 136 13.72 0.82 -8.47
N LEU A 137 14.36 0.06 -7.59
CA LEU A 137 14.01 0.00 -6.17
C LEU A 137 14.87 0.97 -5.36
N LYS A 138 14.25 1.55 -4.34
CA LYS A 138 14.91 2.30 -3.27
C LYS A 138 14.68 1.59 -1.94
N VAL A 139 15.55 1.88 -1.00
CA VAL A 139 15.49 1.35 0.36
C VAL A 139 15.39 2.50 1.35
N ASN A 140 14.56 2.34 2.37
CA ASN A 140 14.61 3.15 3.57
C ASN A 140 15.35 2.38 4.68
N ALA A 141 16.47 2.94 5.15
CA ALA A 141 17.31 2.29 6.14
C ALA A 141 18.08 3.29 7.01
N ASN A 142 18.47 2.83 8.20
CA ASN A 142 19.32 3.52 9.15
C ASN A 142 20.78 3.12 8.86
N ILE A 143 21.41 3.76 7.87
CA ILE A 143 22.78 3.43 7.43
C ILE A 143 23.79 4.00 8.44
N GLY A 144 24.70 3.16 8.92
CA GLY A 144 25.64 3.48 9.98
C GLY A 144 25.25 2.92 11.36
N GLY A 145 24.15 2.16 11.43
CA GLY A 145 23.72 1.43 12.63
C GLY A 145 22.43 1.95 13.26
N PRO A 146 21.99 1.38 14.40
CA PRO A 146 20.65 1.58 14.96
C PRO A 146 20.40 2.98 15.53
N THR A 147 21.44 3.78 15.74
CA THR A 147 21.32 5.18 16.20
C THR A 147 21.31 6.19 15.04
N ALA A 148 21.56 5.74 13.81
CA ALA A 148 21.49 6.60 12.64
C ALA A 148 20.03 6.92 12.32
N SER A 149 19.77 8.08 11.71
CA SER A 149 18.43 8.42 11.23
C SER A 149 18.10 7.63 9.97
N ALA A 150 16.84 7.21 9.85
CA ALA A 150 16.36 6.55 8.64
C ALA A 150 16.44 7.49 7.43
N THR A 151 16.97 6.99 6.33
CA THR A 151 17.06 7.71 5.05
C THR A 151 16.61 6.84 3.90
N THR A 152 15.93 7.44 2.93
CA THR A 152 15.59 6.78 1.66
C THR A 152 16.74 6.99 0.67
N SER A 153 17.26 5.91 0.09
CA SER A 153 18.38 5.93 -0.85
C SER A 153 18.24 4.83 -1.90
N SER A 154 19.03 4.89 -2.97
CA SER A 154 19.14 3.79 -3.94
C SER A 154 19.73 2.55 -3.27
N LEU A 155 19.42 1.35 -3.78
CA LEU A 155 19.95 0.07 -3.24
C LEU A 155 21.49 0.02 -3.20
N SER A 156 22.16 0.72 -4.12
CA SER A 156 23.61 0.85 -4.17
C SER A 156 24.23 1.55 -2.94
N ALA A 157 23.42 2.24 -2.13
CA ALA A 157 23.88 2.80 -0.86
C ALA A 157 24.20 1.71 0.19
N LEU A 158 23.61 0.52 0.05
CA LEU A 158 23.90 -0.62 0.94
C LEU A 158 25.15 -1.40 0.50
N GLY A 159 25.50 -1.36 -0.78
CA GLY A 159 26.62 -2.12 -1.33
C GLY A 159 26.54 -2.33 -2.84
N SER A 160 27.17 -3.40 -3.33
CA SER A 160 27.20 -3.70 -4.77
C SER A 160 25.92 -4.43 -5.19
N VAL A 161 25.20 -3.86 -6.16
CA VAL A 161 23.94 -4.42 -6.67
C VAL A 161 24.22 -5.23 -7.94
N THR A 162 23.80 -6.49 -7.95
CA THR A 162 23.82 -7.38 -9.10
C THR A 162 22.38 -7.73 -9.48
N VAL A 163 21.99 -7.40 -10.69
CA VAL A 163 20.67 -7.78 -11.23
C VAL A 163 20.84 -9.12 -11.93
N GLY A 164 20.27 -10.18 -11.34
CA GLY A 164 20.35 -11.53 -11.91
C GLY A 164 19.37 -11.73 -13.06
N SER A 165 18.19 -11.12 -12.95
CA SER A 165 17.10 -11.17 -13.92
C SER A 165 16.08 -10.05 -13.60
N ASP A 166 15.00 -9.98 -14.37
CA ASP A 166 13.80 -9.21 -14.05
C ASP A 166 13.04 -9.71 -12.80
N THR A 167 13.50 -10.81 -12.18
CA THR A 167 12.85 -11.48 -11.05
C THR A 167 13.74 -11.59 -9.82
N SER A 168 15.05 -11.28 -9.92
CA SER A 168 15.98 -11.33 -8.79
C SER A 168 17.01 -10.19 -8.82
N ILE A 169 17.11 -9.47 -7.71
CA ILE A 169 18.16 -8.50 -7.40
C ILE A 169 18.94 -9.02 -6.20
N VAL A 170 20.27 -9.12 -6.34
CA VAL A 170 21.19 -9.53 -5.29
C VAL A 170 22.06 -8.35 -4.89
N ILE A 171 22.19 -8.09 -3.59
CA ILE A 171 22.97 -6.99 -3.05
C ILE A 171 24.03 -7.56 -2.12
N SER A 172 25.29 -7.36 -2.46
CA SER A 172 26.43 -7.65 -1.60
C SER A 172 26.67 -6.46 -0.67
N ILE A 173 26.30 -6.60 0.60
CA ILE A 173 26.26 -5.52 1.58
C ILE A 173 27.69 -5.10 1.97
N ALA A 174 27.95 -3.79 1.95
CA ALA A 174 29.23 -3.17 2.30
C ALA A 174 29.14 -2.27 3.54
N VAL A 175 27.95 -2.07 4.09
CA VAL A 175 27.69 -1.18 5.24
C VAL A 175 27.00 -1.93 6.37
N THR A 176 26.89 -1.29 7.53
CA THR A 176 25.96 -1.74 8.59
C THR A 176 24.71 -0.88 8.53
N ALA A 177 23.54 -1.50 8.46
CA ALA A 177 22.26 -0.79 8.41
C ALA A 177 21.12 -1.61 9.01
N SER A 178 20.10 -0.93 9.49
CA SER A 178 18.79 -1.54 9.77
C SER A 178 17.83 -1.13 8.66
N ILE A 179 17.17 -2.09 8.02
CA ILE A 179 16.30 -1.83 6.86
C ILE A 179 14.85 -1.78 7.31
N ASN A 180 14.17 -0.68 7.00
CA ASN A 180 12.78 -0.48 7.40
C ASN A 180 11.81 -1.00 6.34
N TYR A 181 12.01 -0.60 5.07
CA TYR A 181 11.15 -1.00 3.95
C TYR A 181 11.81 -0.75 2.59
N LEU A 182 11.29 -1.42 1.57
CA LEU A 182 11.59 -1.23 0.15
C LEU A 182 10.47 -0.45 -0.53
N LEU A 183 10.83 0.43 -1.47
CA LEU A 183 9.89 1.24 -2.21
C LEU A 183 10.25 1.36 -3.69
N ARG A 184 9.26 1.59 -4.54
CA ARG A 184 9.48 1.90 -5.95
C ARG A 184 10.10 3.29 -6.11
N ALA A 185 11.05 3.43 -7.02
CA ALA A 185 11.76 4.70 -7.21
C ALA A 185 10.91 5.81 -7.86
N ASP A 186 9.90 5.43 -8.64
CA ASP A 186 9.08 6.29 -9.50
C ASP A 186 7.91 6.97 -8.76
N ASN A 187 7.22 6.24 -7.89
CA ASN A 187 6.05 6.73 -7.15
C ASN A 187 6.22 6.66 -5.62
N SER A 188 7.36 6.15 -5.13
CA SER A 188 7.64 5.98 -3.70
C SER A 188 6.67 5.06 -2.95
N ALA A 189 5.90 4.23 -3.67
CA ALA A 189 5.04 3.23 -3.06
C ALA A 189 5.88 2.17 -2.34
N ILE A 190 5.51 1.86 -1.09
CA ILE A 190 6.15 0.79 -0.32
C ILE A 190 5.72 -0.55 -0.92
N VAL A 191 6.70 -1.38 -1.27
CA VAL A 191 6.46 -2.70 -1.87
C VAL A 191 6.84 -3.85 -0.95
N TYR A 192 7.59 -3.56 0.12
CA TYR A 192 7.93 -4.53 1.15
C TYR A 192 8.24 -3.81 2.45
N ASP A 193 7.40 -3.97 3.49
CA ASP A 193 7.61 -3.37 4.82
C ASP A 193 8.08 -4.44 5.82
N PHE A 194 9.22 -4.21 6.46
CA PHE A 194 9.78 -5.14 7.44
C PHE A 194 9.27 -4.87 8.86
N ARG A 195 8.67 -3.70 9.12
CA ARG A 195 8.25 -3.26 10.46
C ARG A 195 6.98 -3.91 10.96
#